data_AF-A0A7S2Q339-F1
#
_entry.id   AF-A0A7S2Q339-F1
#
_cell.length_a   1.000
_cell.length_b   1.000
_cell.length_c   1.000
_cell.angle_alpha   90.00
_cell.angle_beta   90.00
_cell.angle_gamma   90.00
#
_symmetry.space_group_name_H-M   'P 1'
#
loop_
_entity.id
_entity.type
_entity.pdbx_description
1 polymer ?
#
loop_
_entity_poly.entity_id
_entity_poly.type
_entity_poly.pdbx_seq_one_letter_code
_entity_poly.pdbx_strand_id
1 'polypeptide(L)'
;ARLRGARPFDLLGLQECENVSQTLAKSGLDSFEHFQGPPKNPCPLAWDGEVFEALSEPNASTIATDAHGERHFSWVRLRHRRSGRTLVFANTHGPLGGCEDSLGQRWLDSVRAQMQPGDAAILSGDFNCLAGTPALAVLKAQLPEGLDGGLDHIFSTEQVVDGGAFPGFPSDHPLVKGTFSLGETPRAVDDIAAPEKEIECGKVEEDTDYSGGNLHGAEVIFTGDARSCSQACRSYVGCLAFTYSKSSGGCYLKRTRDLHGYSDGCCTSGTPACEDMQDCGAVEEGIDYNGGNLETGPRMVGNSSECAELCRDTPGCMSFTFTKAASGCYLKRDKQGRKKKNGDCISGTPACAPGGGSIMASTTTVLNGTVG
;
A
#
# COMPACT_ATOMS: atom_id res chain seq x y z
N ALA A 1 -16.51 16.45 25.19
CA ALA A 1 -17.62 15.52 25.50
C ALA A 1 -17.95 14.61 24.32
N ARG A 2 -18.18 15.19 23.12
CA ARG A 2 -18.46 14.45 21.87
C ARG A 2 -17.45 13.36 21.52
N LEU A 3 -16.17 13.69 21.36
CA LEU A 3 -15.11 12.70 21.07
C LEU A 3 -15.01 11.61 22.14
N ARG A 4 -15.25 11.94 23.41
CA ARG A 4 -15.26 10.97 24.51
C ARG A 4 -16.40 9.95 24.37
N GLY A 5 -17.59 10.39 23.93
CA GLY A 5 -18.74 9.52 23.70
C GLY A 5 -18.64 8.67 22.44
N ALA A 6 -17.80 9.05 21.48
CA ALA A 6 -17.60 8.31 20.22
C ALA A 6 -16.60 7.15 20.34
N ARG A 7 -15.96 6.96 21.50
CA ARG A 7 -15.03 5.86 21.75
C ARG A 7 -15.70 4.48 21.62
N PRO A 8 -14.94 3.43 21.26
CA PRO A 8 -13.49 3.43 20.99
C PRO A 8 -13.15 3.92 19.58
N PHE A 9 -11.96 4.48 19.39
CA PHE A 9 -11.32 4.72 18.09
C PHE A 9 -9.81 4.85 18.27
N ASP A 10 -9.05 4.52 17.24
CA ASP A 10 -7.58 4.47 17.26
C ASP A 10 -6.97 5.58 16.39
N LEU A 11 -7.68 6.00 15.34
CA LEU A 11 -7.28 7.05 14.41
C LEU A 11 -8.34 8.16 14.41
N LEU A 12 -7.90 9.42 14.40
CA LEU A 12 -8.77 10.59 14.47
C LEU A 12 -8.34 11.65 13.44
N GLY A 13 -9.25 11.98 12.52
CA GLY A 13 -9.15 13.14 11.63
C GLY A 13 -10.07 14.25 12.12
N LEU A 14 -9.54 15.46 12.24
CA LEU A 14 -10.31 16.65 12.64
C LEU A 14 -10.22 17.75 11.58
N GLN A 15 -11.25 18.58 11.52
CA GLN A 15 -11.27 19.82 10.73
C GLN A 15 -11.73 20.97 11.62
N GLU A 16 -11.42 22.20 11.22
CA GLU A 16 -11.72 23.42 11.98
C GLU A 16 -11.21 23.36 13.44
N CYS A 17 -10.06 22.70 13.62
CA CYS A 17 -9.48 22.47 14.93
C CYS A 17 -8.19 23.26 15.07
N GLU A 18 -8.28 24.50 15.58
CA GLU A 18 -7.14 25.41 15.75
C GLU A 18 -6.14 24.96 16.84
N ASN A 19 -6.54 24.03 17.71
CA ASN A 19 -5.68 23.47 18.74
C ASN A 19 -6.04 22.01 19.05
N VAL A 20 -5.41 21.09 18.33
CA VAL A 20 -5.64 19.65 18.48
C VAL A 20 -5.22 19.15 19.85
N SER A 21 -4.09 19.62 20.38
CA SER A 21 -3.58 19.23 21.71
C SER A 21 -4.61 19.52 22.81
N GLN A 22 -5.17 20.73 22.84
CA GLN A 22 -6.21 21.10 23.80
C GLN A 22 -7.50 20.29 23.59
N THR A 23 -7.86 20.02 22.33
CA THR A 23 -9.07 19.25 21.98
C THR A 23 -8.96 17.81 22.47
N LEU A 24 -7.80 17.18 22.30
CA LEU A 24 -7.49 15.84 22.80
C LEU A 24 -7.52 15.80 24.34
N ALA A 25 -6.87 16.76 25.00
CA ALA A 25 -6.82 16.82 26.47
C ALA A 25 -8.22 16.95 27.09
N LYS A 26 -9.05 17.85 26.56
CA LYS A 26 -10.46 17.99 27.01
C LYS A 26 -11.28 16.71 26.77
N SER A 27 -10.85 15.87 25.83
CA SER A 27 -11.50 14.62 25.46
C SER A 27 -10.92 13.39 26.17
N GLY A 28 -9.91 13.58 27.02
CA GLY A 28 -9.21 12.52 27.75
C GLY A 28 -8.32 11.65 26.85
N LEU A 29 -7.88 12.19 25.72
CA LEU A 29 -7.02 11.54 24.72
C LEU A 29 -5.58 12.07 24.83
N ASP A 30 -5.15 12.44 26.04
CA ASP A 30 -3.83 13.03 26.29
C ASP A 30 -2.66 12.14 25.86
N SER A 31 -2.89 10.83 25.76
CA SER A 31 -1.93 9.84 25.28
C SER A 31 -1.84 9.73 23.76
N PHE A 32 -2.77 10.34 23.02
CA PHE A 32 -2.75 10.29 21.55
C PHE A 32 -1.62 11.18 21.03
N GLU A 33 -0.81 10.60 20.16
CA GLU A 33 0.10 11.35 19.32
C GLU A 33 -0.72 12.14 18.29
N HIS A 34 -0.21 13.30 17.86
CA HIS A 34 -0.98 14.19 17.01
C HIS A 34 -0.13 15.14 16.18
N PHE A 35 -0.75 15.66 15.13
CA PHE A 35 -0.18 16.66 14.25
C PHE A 35 -1.22 17.74 13.93
N GLN A 36 -0.88 19.01 14.19
CA GLN A 36 -1.79 20.15 14.05
C GLN A 36 -2.07 20.51 12.58
N GLY A 37 -1.11 20.30 11.67
CA GLY A 37 -1.20 20.82 10.32
C GLY A 37 -1.04 22.36 10.24
N PRO A 38 -0.95 22.92 9.02
CA PRO A 38 -0.70 24.34 8.82
C PRO A 38 -1.94 25.20 9.13
N PRO A 39 -1.74 26.44 9.64
CA PRO A 39 -2.77 27.46 9.59
C PRO A 39 -2.81 28.12 8.20
N LYS A 40 -3.95 28.62 7.71
CA LYS A 40 -5.31 28.59 8.27
C LYS A 40 -6.07 27.36 7.77
N ASN A 41 -7.20 27.03 8.40
CA ASN A 41 -8.03 25.86 8.05
C ASN A 41 -7.29 24.52 8.27
N PRO A 42 -6.73 24.27 9.47
CA PRO A 42 -6.00 23.05 9.72
C PRO A 42 -6.89 21.81 9.58
N CYS A 43 -6.28 20.71 9.15
CA CYS A 43 -6.87 19.37 9.20
C CYS A 43 -5.99 18.43 10.06
N PRO A 44 -6.07 18.51 11.40
CA PRO A 44 -5.21 17.74 12.27
C PRO A 44 -5.40 16.23 12.17
N LEU A 45 -4.36 15.51 12.56
CA LEU A 45 -4.37 14.05 12.76
C LEU A 45 -4.11 13.75 14.23
N ALA A 46 -4.69 12.68 14.74
CA ALA A 46 -4.26 12.05 15.97
C ALA A 46 -4.38 10.53 15.88
N TRP A 47 -3.51 9.81 16.58
CA TRP A 47 -3.51 8.35 16.62
C TRP A 47 -3.13 7.83 18.01
N ASP A 48 -3.64 6.64 18.34
CA ASP A 48 -3.26 5.93 19.55
C ASP A 48 -1.88 5.28 19.39
N GLY A 49 -0.88 5.80 20.11
CA GLY A 49 0.49 5.28 20.08
C GLY A 49 0.66 3.88 20.68
N GLU A 50 -0.32 3.38 21.45
CA GLU A 50 -0.35 1.99 21.93
C GLU A 50 -0.85 1.03 20.85
N VAL A 51 -1.60 1.51 19.87
CA VAL A 51 -2.13 0.71 18.75
C VAL A 51 -1.25 0.85 17.50
N PHE A 52 -0.70 2.03 17.28
CA PHE A 52 0.10 2.38 16.11
C PHE A 52 1.50 2.88 16.48
N GLU A 53 2.44 2.61 15.59
CA GLU A 53 3.78 3.18 15.61
C GLU A 53 3.95 4.08 14.39
N ALA A 54 4.37 5.32 14.59
CA ALA A 54 4.74 6.21 13.49
C ALA A 54 6.01 5.70 12.79
N LEU A 55 5.92 5.51 11.47
CA LEU A 55 7.03 5.15 10.58
C LEU A 55 7.60 6.36 9.84
N SER A 56 6.93 7.50 9.92
CA SER A 56 7.34 8.78 9.35
C SER A 56 7.03 9.91 10.32
N GLU A 57 7.74 11.02 10.17
CA GLU A 57 7.27 12.29 10.72
C GLU A 57 5.93 12.67 10.04
N PRO A 58 4.92 13.13 10.79
CA PRO A 58 3.68 13.61 10.19
C PRO A 58 3.92 14.92 9.42
N ASN A 59 3.22 15.11 8.31
CA ASN A 59 3.40 16.30 7.47
C ASN A 59 2.10 16.71 6.77
N ALA A 60 2.09 17.86 6.10
CA ALA A 60 0.97 18.35 5.32
C ALA A 60 1.39 18.97 3.99
N SER A 61 0.40 19.09 3.11
CA SER A 61 0.51 19.81 1.84
C SER A 61 -0.77 20.61 1.56
N THR A 62 -0.67 21.63 0.72
CA THR A 62 -1.83 22.39 0.25
C THR A 62 -2.44 21.68 -0.95
N ILE A 63 -3.74 21.37 -0.88
CA ILE A 63 -4.48 20.64 -1.91
C ILE A 63 -5.27 21.56 -2.85
N ALA A 64 -5.65 22.73 -2.33
CA ALA A 64 -6.39 23.76 -3.05
C ALA A 64 -6.31 25.09 -2.31
N THR A 65 -6.81 26.14 -2.95
CA THR A 65 -7.03 27.44 -2.34
C THR A 65 -8.44 27.90 -2.71
N ASP A 66 -9.19 28.41 -1.74
CA ASP A 66 -10.51 29.00 -1.97
C ASP A 66 -10.58 30.42 -1.36
N ALA A 67 -11.79 30.98 -1.27
CA ALA A 67 -12.02 32.32 -0.73
C ALA A 67 -11.61 32.48 0.76
N HIS A 68 -11.45 31.38 1.50
CA HIS A 68 -11.08 31.35 2.92
C HIS A 68 -9.62 30.96 3.15
N GLY A 69 -8.85 30.75 2.08
CA GLY A 69 -7.41 30.53 2.12
C GLY A 69 -6.99 29.16 1.61
N GLU A 70 -5.81 28.73 2.07
CA GLU A 70 -5.28 27.42 1.74
C GLU A 70 -6.11 26.31 2.40
N ARG A 71 -6.13 25.17 1.71
CA ARG A 71 -6.84 23.96 2.09
C ARG A 71 -5.85 22.82 2.07
N HIS A 72 -5.91 21.97 3.09
CA HIS A 72 -4.78 21.12 3.41
C HIS A 72 -5.12 19.63 3.36
N PHE A 73 -4.05 18.85 3.21
CA PHE A 73 -4.00 17.42 3.33
C PHE A 73 -2.86 17.09 4.29
N SER A 74 -3.18 16.54 5.45
CA SER A 74 -2.23 16.05 6.45
C SER A 74 -2.11 14.54 6.36
N TRP A 75 -0.92 13.99 6.63
CA TRP A 75 -0.71 12.54 6.62
C TRP A 75 0.36 12.10 7.62
N VAL A 76 0.31 10.82 7.97
CA VAL A 76 1.36 10.08 8.70
C VAL A 76 1.35 8.63 8.25
N ARG A 77 2.53 8.03 8.09
CA ARG A 77 2.65 6.59 7.82
C ARG A 77 2.77 5.84 9.15
N LEU A 78 1.93 4.83 9.35
CA LEU A 78 1.77 4.11 10.60
C LEU A 78 1.98 2.60 10.40
N ARG A 79 2.44 1.92 11.45
CA ARG A 79 2.42 0.46 11.58
C ARG A 79 1.46 0.06 12.70
N HIS A 80 0.44 -0.72 12.37
CA HIS A 80 -0.42 -1.33 13.36
C HIS A 80 0.37 -2.36 14.16
N ARG A 81 0.54 -2.15 15.47
CA ARG A 81 1.47 -2.93 16.29
C ARG A 81 1.10 -4.39 16.40
N ARG A 82 -0.21 -4.72 16.43
CA ARG A 82 -0.68 -6.10 16.61
C ARG A 82 -0.57 -6.94 15.34
N SER A 83 -0.97 -6.39 14.18
CA SER A 83 -0.96 -7.14 12.92
C SER A 83 0.31 -6.94 12.11
N GLY A 84 1.13 -5.93 12.43
CA GLY A 84 2.28 -5.53 11.63
C GLY A 84 1.92 -4.81 10.32
N ARG A 85 0.63 -4.67 10.00
CA ARG A 85 0.14 -4.01 8.79
C ARG A 85 0.55 -2.54 8.80
N THR A 86 1.09 -2.07 7.68
CA THR A 86 1.44 -0.66 7.50
C THR A 86 0.34 0.06 6.73
N LEU A 87 0.10 1.32 7.08
CA LEU A 87 -0.89 2.16 6.42
C LEU A 87 -0.48 3.63 6.38
N VAL A 88 -0.96 4.35 5.37
CA VAL A 88 -0.96 5.82 5.38
C VAL A 88 -2.29 6.27 5.97
N PHE A 89 -2.25 6.97 7.10
CA PHE A 89 -3.42 7.66 7.64
C PHE A 89 -3.34 9.13 7.22
N ALA A 90 -4.37 9.58 6.52
CA ALA A 90 -4.46 10.92 6.01
C ALA A 90 -5.78 11.59 6.38
N ASN A 91 -5.76 12.91 6.43
CA ASN A 91 -6.92 13.74 6.72
C ASN A 91 -6.89 14.99 5.83
N THR A 92 -8.05 15.47 5.39
CA THR A 92 -8.17 16.68 4.58
C THR A 92 -9.25 17.62 5.09
N HIS A 93 -9.08 18.90 4.76
CA HIS A 93 -10.13 19.91 4.80
C HIS A 93 -10.17 20.55 3.40
N GLY A 94 -11.12 20.10 2.59
CA GLY A 94 -11.26 20.43 1.18
C GLY A 94 -11.75 21.86 0.93
N PRO A 95 -11.61 22.36 -0.32
CA PRO A 95 -12.10 23.69 -0.71
C PRO A 95 -13.63 23.74 -0.78
N LEU A 96 -14.19 24.93 -0.56
CA LEU A 96 -15.61 25.18 -0.81
C LEU A 96 -15.89 25.16 -2.32
N GLY A 97 -16.30 24.00 -2.84
CA GLY A 97 -16.62 23.77 -4.25
C GLY A 97 -15.43 23.28 -5.10
N GLY A 98 -15.61 23.26 -6.43
CA GLY A 98 -14.56 22.80 -7.35
C GLY A 98 -14.34 21.28 -7.36
N CYS A 99 -15.40 20.50 -7.10
CA CYS A 99 -15.39 19.03 -7.01
C CYS A 99 -15.22 18.31 -8.38
N GLU A 100 -14.28 18.76 -9.20
CA GLU A 100 -13.91 18.17 -10.48
C GLU A 100 -12.86 17.06 -10.32
N ASP A 101 -12.69 16.22 -11.34
CA ASP A 101 -11.71 15.11 -11.34
C ASP A 101 -10.30 15.56 -10.98
N SER A 102 -9.91 16.78 -11.37
CA SER A 102 -8.58 17.33 -11.07
C SER A 102 -8.33 17.48 -9.57
N LEU A 103 -9.36 17.80 -8.78
CA LEU A 103 -9.26 17.89 -7.33
C LEU A 103 -9.17 16.49 -6.71
N GLY A 104 -9.98 15.56 -7.20
CA GLY A 104 -9.91 14.14 -6.84
C GLY A 104 -8.52 13.55 -7.06
N GLN A 105 -7.93 13.83 -8.23
CA GLN A 105 -6.60 13.36 -8.60
C GLN A 105 -5.51 13.94 -7.69
N ARG A 106 -5.62 15.21 -7.28
CA ARG A 106 -4.66 15.80 -6.32
C ARG A 106 -4.70 15.07 -4.99
N TRP A 107 -5.88 14.78 -4.43
CA TRP A 107 -5.98 14.01 -3.18
C TRP A 107 -5.38 12.61 -3.33
N LEU A 108 -5.73 11.92 -4.42
CA LEU A 108 -5.23 10.58 -4.72
C LEU A 108 -3.71 10.54 -4.88
N ASP A 109 -3.13 11.50 -5.61
CA ASP A 109 -1.68 11.62 -5.77
C ASP A 109 -0.99 11.93 -4.44
N SER A 110 -1.58 12.79 -3.61
CA SER A 110 -1.07 13.09 -2.27
C SER A 110 -1.06 11.85 -1.36
N VAL A 111 -2.08 10.99 -1.41
CA VAL A 111 -2.08 9.71 -0.69
C VAL A 111 -0.98 8.79 -1.22
N ARG A 112 -0.97 8.55 -2.54
CA ARG A 112 -0.04 7.61 -3.19
C ARG A 112 1.42 7.98 -2.98
N ALA A 113 1.74 9.27 -2.97
CA ALA A 113 3.11 9.75 -2.75
C ALA A 113 3.69 9.33 -1.38
N GLN A 114 2.84 8.97 -0.41
CA GLN A 114 3.28 8.56 0.94
C GLN A 114 3.26 7.05 1.16
N MET A 115 2.75 6.29 0.19
CA MET A 115 2.60 4.84 0.28
C MET A 115 3.88 4.12 -0.16
N GLN A 116 4.19 3.02 0.53
CA GLN A 116 5.12 2.00 0.09
C GLN A 116 4.37 0.74 -0.39
N PRO A 117 5.00 -0.14 -1.17
CA PRO A 117 4.40 -1.42 -1.55
C PRO A 117 3.89 -2.18 -0.34
N GLY A 118 2.62 -2.59 -0.40
CA GLY A 118 1.95 -3.28 0.69
C GLY A 118 1.33 -2.37 1.75
N ASP A 119 1.46 -1.05 1.68
CA ASP A 119 0.71 -0.17 2.60
C ASP A 119 -0.78 -0.18 2.26
N ALA A 120 -1.61 -0.13 3.31
CA ALA A 120 -2.99 0.29 3.21
C ALA A 120 -3.11 1.83 3.18
N ALA A 121 -4.29 2.35 2.83
CA ALA A 121 -4.59 3.77 2.99
C ALA A 121 -5.93 3.99 3.69
N ILE A 122 -5.98 4.98 4.57
CA ILE A 122 -7.20 5.51 5.20
C ILE A 122 -7.13 7.03 5.06
N LEU A 123 -8.03 7.60 4.27
CA LEU A 123 -8.18 9.03 4.07
C LEU A 123 -9.52 9.49 4.66
N SER A 124 -9.46 10.30 5.70
CA SER A 124 -10.62 10.97 6.30
C SER A 124 -10.70 12.44 5.89
N GLY A 125 -11.83 13.09 6.09
CA GLY A 125 -11.88 14.54 5.92
C GLY A 125 -13.28 15.10 5.80
N ASP A 126 -13.36 16.41 5.96
CA ASP A 126 -14.40 17.22 5.32
C ASP A 126 -13.89 17.57 3.92
N PHE A 127 -14.51 16.98 2.90
CA PHE A 127 -14.11 17.18 1.52
C PHE A 127 -14.79 18.39 0.88
N ASN A 128 -15.84 18.93 1.51
CA ASN A 128 -16.75 19.91 0.92
C ASN A 128 -17.31 19.48 -0.46
N CYS A 129 -17.34 18.17 -0.69
CA CYS A 129 -17.86 17.53 -1.89
C CYS A 129 -18.86 16.44 -1.49
N LEU A 130 -20.00 16.41 -2.16
CA LEU A 130 -20.99 15.35 -1.96
C LEU A 130 -20.56 14.06 -2.66
N ALA A 131 -21.01 12.91 -2.14
CA ALA A 131 -20.88 11.64 -2.84
C ALA A 131 -21.43 11.72 -4.26
N GLY A 132 -20.73 11.08 -5.20
CA GLY A 132 -21.08 11.08 -6.63
C GLY A 132 -20.57 12.30 -7.42
N THR A 133 -19.91 13.26 -6.77
CA THR A 133 -19.15 14.29 -7.49
C THR A 133 -17.94 13.68 -8.22
N PRO A 134 -17.50 14.27 -9.35
CA PRO A 134 -16.33 13.78 -10.09
C PRO A 134 -15.08 13.61 -9.21
N ALA A 135 -14.79 14.59 -8.33
CA ALA A 135 -13.67 14.50 -7.40
C ALA A 135 -13.70 13.26 -6.50
N LEU A 136 -14.86 12.94 -5.90
CA LEU A 136 -14.98 11.77 -5.02
C LEU A 136 -15.07 10.45 -5.80
N ALA A 137 -15.53 10.49 -7.05
CA ALA A 137 -15.49 9.32 -7.93
C ALA A 137 -14.05 8.85 -8.21
N VAL A 138 -13.11 9.80 -8.42
CA VAL A 138 -11.68 9.49 -8.57
C VAL A 138 -11.11 8.79 -7.33
N LEU A 139 -11.44 9.29 -6.14
CA LEU A 139 -11.00 8.66 -4.88
C LEU A 139 -11.61 7.27 -4.71
N LYS A 140 -12.93 7.14 -4.88
CA LYS A 140 -13.65 5.86 -4.72
C LYS A 140 -13.17 4.78 -5.71
N ALA A 141 -12.73 5.17 -6.89
CA ALA A 141 -12.18 4.21 -7.86
C ALA A 141 -10.87 3.54 -7.38
N GLN A 142 -10.18 4.11 -6.39
CA GLN A 142 -8.88 3.64 -5.91
C GLN A 142 -8.85 3.32 -4.40
N LEU A 143 -9.77 3.92 -3.67
CA LEU A 143 -10.06 3.71 -2.25
C LEU A 143 -11.55 3.33 -2.14
N PRO A 144 -11.92 2.09 -2.55
CA PRO A 144 -13.31 1.72 -2.79
C PRO A 144 -14.15 1.56 -1.51
N GLU A 145 -13.48 1.32 -0.39
CA GLU A 145 -14.10 1.14 0.91
C GLU A 145 -14.25 2.49 1.59
N GLY A 146 -15.30 2.68 2.40
CA GLY A 146 -15.51 3.97 3.03
C GLY A 146 -16.88 4.20 3.62
N LEU A 147 -17.04 5.39 4.19
CA LEU A 147 -18.25 5.84 4.85
C LEU A 147 -18.57 7.27 4.40
N ASP A 148 -19.86 7.50 4.13
CA ASP A 148 -20.40 8.77 3.65
C ASP A 148 -21.19 9.45 4.78
N GLY A 149 -20.78 10.66 5.12
CA GLY A 149 -21.45 11.58 6.05
C GLY A 149 -21.95 12.86 5.37
N GLY A 150 -22.09 12.87 4.05
CA GLY A 150 -22.48 14.03 3.25
C GLY A 150 -21.26 14.77 2.69
N LEU A 151 -20.74 15.74 3.44
CA LEU A 151 -19.49 16.44 3.10
C LEU A 151 -18.26 15.76 3.74
N ASP A 152 -18.49 15.06 4.84
CA ASP A 152 -17.53 14.28 5.57
C ASP A 152 -17.44 12.86 5.03
N HIS A 153 -16.24 12.39 4.71
CA HIS A 153 -16.04 11.03 4.21
C HIS A 153 -14.85 10.36 4.89
N ILE A 154 -14.89 9.02 4.91
CA ILE A 154 -13.71 8.19 5.11
C ILE A 154 -13.58 7.29 3.88
N PHE A 155 -12.42 7.28 3.24
CA PHE A 155 -12.07 6.40 2.14
C PHE A 155 -10.93 5.47 2.55
N SER A 156 -10.93 4.23 2.10
CA SER A 156 -9.90 3.26 2.43
C SER A 156 -9.68 2.21 1.34
N THR A 157 -8.49 1.61 1.36
CA THR A 157 -8.22 0.35 0.67
C THR A 157 -8.68 -0.88 1.47
N GLU A 158 -8.96 -0.73 2.76
CA GLU A 158 -9.28 -1.82 3.67
C GLU A 158 -10.79 -1.90 3.90
N GLN A 159 -11.31 -3.13 4.06
CA GLN A 159 -12.73 -3.38 4.15
C GLN A 159 -13.37 -2.70 5.37
N VAL A 160 -14.48 -2.00 5.15
CA VAL A 160 -15.34 -1.55 6.25
C VAL A 160 -16.07 -2.74 6.86
N VAL A 161 -15.86 -2.96 8.16
CA VAL A 161 -16.53 -4.01 8.95
C VAL A 161 -17.80 -3.49 9.60
N ASP A 162 -17.77 -2.24 10.08
CA ASP A 162 -18.88 -1.57 10.76
C ASP A 162 -18.68 -0.06 10.69
N GLY A 163 -19.74 0.72 10.79
CA GLY A 163 -19.64 2.17 10.85
C GLY A 163 -20.78 2.92 10.18
N GLY A 164 -20.67 4.25 10.22
CA GLY A 164 -21.63 5.15 9.64
C GLY A 164 -21.46 6.59 10.11
N ALA A 165 -22.42 7.41 9.72
CA ALA A 165 -22.55 8.78 10.20
C ALA A 165 -23.44 8.83 11.45
N PHE A 166 -23.06 9.64 12.44
CA PHE A 166 -23.75 9.82 13.71
C PHE A 166 -23.93 11.31 14.01
N PRO A 167 -24.97 11.69 14.79
CA PRO A 167 -25.18 13.09 15.16
C PRO A 167 -23.92 13.73 15.75
N GLY A 168 -23.55 14.89 15.22
CA GLY A 168 -22.29 15.55 15.55
C GLY A 168 -22.38 16.72 16.55
N PHE A 169 -23.54 16.93 17.17
CA PHE A 169 -23.72 18.01 18.14
C PHE A 169 -22.60 18.01 19.21
N PRO A 170 -21.98 19.17 19.54
CA PRO A 170 -22.38 20.53 19.20
C PRO A 170 -21.92 21.08 17.84
N SER A 171 -21.15 20.32 17.05
CA SER A 171 -20.83 20.71 15.68
C SER A 171 -22.07 20.57 14.77
N ASP A 172 -22.08 21.37 13.73
CA ASP A 172 -23.00 21.34 12.59
C ASP A 172 -22.72 20.19 11.61
N HIS A 173 -21.53 19.60 11.65
CA HIS A 173 -21.17 18.41 10.87
C HIS A 173 -21.40 17.12 11.66
N PRO A 174 -21.83 16.02 11.01
CA PRO A 174 -21.90 14.71 11.66
C PRO A 174 -20.51 14.20 12.08
N LEU A 175 -20.47 13.20 12.97
CA LEU A 175 -19.29 12.34 13.08
C LEU A 175 -19.40 11.23 12.05
N VAL A 176 -18.31 10.91 11.38
CA VAL A 176 -18.22 9.68 10.57
C VAL A 176 -17.26 8.74 11.27
N LYS A 177 -17.71 7.52 11.60
CA LYS A 177 -16.90 6.54 12.32
C LYS A 177 -16.96 5.19 11.64
N GLY A 178 -15.82 4.58 11.41
CA GLY A 178 -15.73 3.25 10.79
C GLY A 178 -14.72 2.35 11.46
N THR A 179 -15.02 1.06 11.48
CA THR A 179 -14.12 -0.03 11.85
C THR A 179 -13.68 -0.72 10.57
N PHE A 180 -12.38 -0.85 10.37
CA PHE A 180 -11.76 -1.39 9.17
C PHE A 180 -10.99 -2.67 9.50
N SER A 181 -11.13 -3.69 8.66
CA SER A 181 -10.38 -4.95 8.80
C SER A 181 -8.94 -4.75 8.34
N LEU A 182 -7.98 -4.92 9.25
CA LEU A 182 -6.54 -4.92 9.00
C LEU A 182 -6.01 -6.34 9.11
N GLY A 183 -5.67 -6.96 7.99
CA GLY A 183 -4.99 -8.26 8.00
C GLY A 183 -5.61 -9.37 7.16
N GLU A 184 -6.46 -9.05 6.19
CA GLU A 184 -6.62 -9.93 5.02
C GLU A 184 -5.63 -9.44 3.95
N THR A 185 -4.91 -10.35 3.29
CA THR A 185 -4.45 -10.04 1.93
C THR A 185 -5.68 -9.57 1.13
N PRO A 186 -5.56 -8.59 0.22
CA PRO A 186 -6.71 -8.06 -0.50
C PRO A 186 -7.59 -9.20 -0.99
N ARG A 187 -8.88 -9.19 -0.63
CA ARG A 187 -9.84 -10.19 -1.11
C ARG A 187 -9.65 -10.33 -2.61
N ALA A 188 -9.37 -11.55 -3.07
CA ALA A 188 -9.51 -11.91 -4.47
C ALA A 188 -10.93 -11.50 -4.90
N VAL A 189 -11.02 -10.80 -6.03
CA VAL A 189 -12.23 -10.13 -6.54
C VAL A 189 -13.18 -11.15 -7.20
N ASP A 190 -13.33 -12.34 -6.62
CA ASP A 190 -14.08 -13.44 -7.25
C ASP A 190 -15.47 -13.68 -6.68
N ASP A 191 -15.92 -12.90 -5.69
CA ASP A 191 -17.29 -13.02 -5.19
C ASP A 191 -18.10 -11.71 -5.37
N ILE A 192 -18.92 -11.74 -6.43
CA ILE A 192 -20.11 -10.92 -6.77
C ILE A 192 -19.92 -9.98 -7.98
N ALA A 193 -20.62 -10.34 -9.05
CA ALA A 193 -20.48 -9.89 -10.43
C ALA A 193 -21.02 -8.48 -10.78
N ALA A 194 -20.29 -7.75 -11.64
CA ALA A 194 -20.71 -7.22 -12.95
C ALA A 194 -19.51 -6.52 -13.66
N PRO A 195 -19.46 -6.42 -15.01
CA PRO A 195 -18.22 -6.39 -15.75
C PRO A 195 -17.69 -4.97 -16.00
N GLU A 196 -16.52 -4.65 -15.46
CA GLU A 196 -15.64 -3.64 -16.04
C GLU A 196 -14.38 -4.34 -16.56
N LYS A 197 -14.06 -4.07 -17.84
CA LYS A 197 -12.97 -4.64 -18.65
C LYS A 197 -11.81 -5.20 -17.81
N GLU A 198 -11.66 -6.52 -17.81
CA GLU A 198 -10.55 -7.23 -17.16
C GLU A 198 -9.20 -6.57 -17.50
N ILE A 199 -8.37 -6.37 -16.48
CA ILE A 199 -6.95 -6.09 -16.66
C ILE A 199 -6.33 -7.38 -17.21
N GLU A 200 -6.25 -7.50 -18.53
CA GLU A 200 -5.51 -8.59 -19.17
C GLU A 200 -4.04 -8.52 -18.69
N CYS A 201 -3.60 -9.54 -17.94
CA CYS A 201 -2.25 -9.70 -17.41
C CYS A 201 -1.45 -10.68 -18.28
N GLY A 202 -0.13 -10.71 -18.11
CA GLY A 202 0.74 -11.72 -18.74
C GLY A 202 0.97 -11.57 -20.25
N LYS A 203 0.39 -10.55 -20.90
CA LYS A 203 0.67 -10.24 -22.31
C LYS A 203 2.12 -9.81 -22.48
N VAL A 204 2.82 -10.42 -23.44
CA VAL A 204 4.17 -10.04 -23.87
C VAL A 204 4.16 -9.86 -25.38
N GLU A 205 4.65 -8.71 -25.84
CA GLU A 205 4.73 -8.31 -27.23
C GLU A 205 6.19 -8.08 -27.60
N GLU A 206 6.73 -9.00 -28.39
CA GLU A 206 8.07 -8.86 -28.96
C GLU A 206 8.12 -7.73 -29.99
N ASP A 207 9.32 -7.18 -30.14
CA ASP A 207 9.66 -6.14 -31.11
C ASP A 207 8.67 -4.94 -31.07
N THR A 208 8.34 -4.55 -29.84
CA THR A 208 7.36 -3.51 -29.54
C THR A 208 7.90 -2.60 -28.45
N ASP A 209 7.90 -1.28 -28.69
CA ASP A 209 8.17 -0.25 -27.68
C ASP A 209 6.89 0.51 -27.33
N TYR A 210 6.45 0.39 -26.07
CA TYR A 210 5.50 1.33 -25.49
C TYR A 210 6.20 2.65 -25.13
N SER A 211 6.16 3.62 -26.04
CA SER A 211 6.79 4.92 -25.83
C SER A 211 6.08 5.79 -24.78
N GLY A 212 6.85 6.57 -24.01
CA GLY A 212 6.29 7.51 -23.02
C GLY A 212 5.70 6.82 -21.77
N GLY A 213 4.92 7.57 -20.99
CA GLY A 213 4.13 7.03 -19.88
C GLY A 213 4.90 6.38 -18.73
N ASN A 214 6.21 6.63 -18.59
CA ASN A 214 7.01 6.04 -17.51
C ASN A 214 6.45 6.43 -16.14
N LEU A 215 6.45 5.48 -15.21
CA LEU A 215 6.12 5.71 -13.81
C LEU A 215 7.20 6.63 -13.20
N HIS A 216 6.82 7.84 -12.76
CA HIS A 216 7.77 8.78 -12.16
C HIS A 216 8.19 8.29 -10.76
N GLY A 217 9.49 8.29 -10.48
CA GLY A 217 10.05 7.81 -9.20
C GLY A 217 10.55 6.36 -9.22
N ALA A 218 10.26 5.58 -10.26
CA ALA A 218 11.00 4.34 -10.53
C ALA A 218 12.32 4.70 -11.22
N GLU A 219 13.46 4.52 -10.54
CA GLU A 219 14.75 4.42 -11.24
C GLU A 219 14.66 3.34 -12.32
N VAL A 220 15.40 3.49 -13.43
CA VAL A 220 15.41 2.45 -14.49
C VAL A 220 15.92 1.15 -13.87
N ILE A 221 15.05 0.14 -13.80
CA ILE A 221 15.39 -1.16 -13.24
C ILE A 221 16.13 -1.94 -14.32
N PHE A 222 17.19 -2.67 -13.97
CA PHE A 222 17.85 -3.57 -14.92
C PHE A 222 17.41 -5.01 -14.65
N THR A 223 16.87 -5.67 -15.67
CA THR A 223 16.40 -7.06 -15.59
C THR A 223 17.11 -7.92 -16.64
N GLY A 224 17.17 -9.24 -16.43
CA GLY A 224 17.83 -10.15 -17.37
C GLY A 224 17.04 -10.43 -18.65
N ASP A 225 15.71 -10.29 -18.59
CA ASP A 225 14.80 -10.55 -19.70
C ASP A 225 13.46 -9.82 -19.53
N ALA A 226 12.64 -9.84 -20.58
CA ALA A 226 11.31 -9.21 -20.60
C ALA A 226 10.33 -9.83 -19.60
N ARG A 227 10.48 -11.13 -19.28
CA ARG A 227 9.65 -11.81 -18.27
C ARG A 227 9.94 -11.26 -16.87
N SER A 228 11.21 -11.05 -16.55
CA SER A 228 11.66 -10.44 -15.30
C SER A 228 11.20 -8.99 -15.21
N CYS A 229 11.15 -8.27 -16.34
CA CYS A 229 10.58 -6.93 -16.39
C CYS A 229 9.05 -6.92 -16.18
N SER A 230 8.32 -7.88 -16.76
CA SER A 230 6.88 -8.09 -16.50
C SER A 230 6.59 -8.39 -15.03
N GLN A 231 7.44 -9.19 -14.38
CA GLN A 231 7.37 -9.47 -12.94
C GLN A 231 7.66 -8.21 -12.10
N ALA A 232 8.68 -7.44 -12.47
CA ALA A 232 8.99 -6.17 -11.81
C ALA A 232 7.80 -5.20 -11.91
N CYS A 233 7.12 -5.15 -13.06
CA CYS A 233 5.91 -4.36 -13.24
C CYS A 233 4.78 -4.83 -12.30
N ARG A 234 4.55 -6.15 -12.16
CA ARG A 234 3.56 -6.67 -11.20
C ARG A 234 3.85 -6.23 -9.76
N SER A 235 5.12 -6.19 -9.36
CA SER A 235 5.53 -5.80 -8.01
C SER A 235 5.52 -4.29 -7.74
N TYR A 236 5.33 -3.46 -8.77
CA TYR A 236 5.31 -2.00 -8.65
C TYR A 236 3.87 -1.45 -8.66
N VAL A 237 3.47 -0.86 -7.54
CA VAL A 237 2.15 -0.19 -7.41
C VAL A 237 2.02 0.91 -8.46
N GLY A 238 0.97 0.84 -9.28
CA GLY A 238 0.72 1.78 -10.37
C GLY A 238 1.37 1.41 -11.71
N CYS A 239 2.09 0.29 -11.81
CA CYS A 239 2.54 -0.21 -13.10
C CYS A 239 1.40 -0.92 -13.82
N LEU A 240 1.05 -0.41 -15.00
CA LEU A 240 0.00 -0.96 -15.86
C LEU A 240 0.54 -1.59 -17.14
N ALA A 241 1.82 -1.33 -17.48
CA ALA A 241 2.53 -1.93 -18.60
C ALA A 241 4.06 -1.80 -18.42
N PHE A 242 4.85 -2.50 -19.23
CA PHE A 242 6.31 -2.41 -19.20
C PHE A 242 6.90 -2.36 -20.62
N THR A 243 8.11 -1.81 -20.74
CA THR A 243 9.00 -1.98 -21.90
C THR A 243 10.36 -2.49 -21.40
N TYR A 244 10.83 -3.61 -21.94
CA TYR A 244 12.17 -4.13 -21.74
C TYR A 244 13.06 -3.82 -22.95
N SER A 245 14.23 -3.22 -22.73
CA SER A 245 15.24 -2.94 -23.75
C SER A 245 16.24 -4.09 -23.85
N LYS A 246 16.28 -4.76 -25.00
CA LYS A 246 17.13 -5.92 -25.27
C LYS A 246 18.63 -5.57 -25.24
N SER A 247 19.00 -4.32 -25.54
CA SER A 247 20.39 -3.88 -25.66
C SER A 247 21.00 -3.40 -24.33
N SER A 248 20.22 -2.75 -23.49
CA SER A 248 20.68 -2.22 -22.20
C SER A 248 20.29 -3.08 -20.99
N GLY A 249 19.33 -4.00 -21.16
CA GLY A 249 18.69 -4.71 -20.05
C GLY A 249 17.75 -3.82 -19.23
N GLY A 250 17.48 -2.58 -19.69
CA GLY A 250 16.62 -1.63 -18.99
C GLY A 250 15.15 -2.03 -19.03
N CYS A 251 14.50 -2.00 -17.88
CA CYS A 251 13.09 -2.27 -17.65
C CYS A 251 12.38 -0.96 -17.28
N TYR A 252 11.51 -0.50 -18.18
CA TYR A 252 10.79 0.75 -18.07
C TYR A 252 9.33 0.49 -17.71
N LEU A 253 8.98 0.77 -16.45
CA LEU A 253 7.63 0.58 -15.92
C LEU A 253 6.72 1.74 -16.32
N LYS A 254 5.49 1.42 -16.72
CA LYS A 254 4.54 2.37 -17.33
C LYS A 254 3.29 2.52 -16.47
N ARG A 255 2.76 3.74 -16.37
CA ARG A 255 1.57 4.08 -15.58
C ARG A 255 0.25 4.06 -16.34
N THR A 256 0.25 3.70 -17.62
CA THR A 256 -0.94 3.66 -18.49
C THR A 256 -0.81 2.56 -19.54
N ARG A 257 -1.97 2.05 -20.02
CA ARG A 257 -2.09 1.09 -21.14
C ARG A 257 -2.31 1.78 -22.49
N ASP A 258 -2.65 3.08 -22.50
CA ASP A 258 -2.94 3.85 -23.73
C ASP A 258 -1.68 4.32 -24.46
N LEU A 259 -0.64 3.47 -24.47
CA LEU A 259 0.62 3.78 -25.12
C LEU A 259 0.56 3.30 -26.57
N HIS A 260 0.86 4.21 -27.51
CA HIS A 260 1.08 3.82 -28.90
C HIS A 260 2.32 2.93 -28.95
N GLY A 261 2.10 1.63 -29.18
CA GLY A 261 3.16 0.67 -29.43
C GLY A 261 3.75 0.89 -30.83
N TYR A 262 5.03 1.19 -30.89
CA TYR A 262 5.77 1.19 -32.16
C TYR A 262 6.44 -0.16 -32.35
N SER A 263 6.37 -0.70 -33.57
CA SER A 263 7.16 -1.86 -33.92
C SER A 263 8.64 -1.48 -33.91
N ASP A 264 9.39 -2.01 -32.95
CA ASP A 264 10.80 -1.75 -32.76
C ASP A 264 11.50 -2.99 -32.20
N GLY A 265 12.44 -3.55 -32.97
CA GLY A 265 13.24 -4.70 -32.58
C GLY A 265 14.14 -4.47 -31.37
N CYS A 266 14.25 -3.23 -30.86
CA CYS A 266 14.98 -2.93 -29.63
C CYS A 266 14.37 -3.58 -28.39
N CYS A 267 13.06 -3.82 -28.42
CA CYS A 267 12.29 -3.81 -27.20
C CYS A 267 11.21 -4.89 -27.17
N THR A 268 10.89 -5.35 -25.96
CA THR A 268 9.79 -6.27 -25.70
C THR A 268 8.89 -5.60 -24.66
N SER A 269 7.63 -5.37 -25.01
CA SER A 269 6.68 -4.68 -24.13
C SER A 269 5.59 -5.63 -23.65
N GLY A 270 4.74 -5.19 -22.73
CA GLY A 270 3.62 -6.01 -22.28
C GLY A 270 2.94 -5.52 -21.02
N THR A 271 2.06 -6.36 -20.47
CA THR A 271 1.31 -6.09 -19.24
C THR A 271 2.01 -6.72 -18.03
N PRO A 272 1.67 -6.32 -16.79
CA PRO A 272 2.17 -6.99 -15.59
C PRO A 272 1.99 -8.50 -15.68
N ALA A 273 2.92 -9.27 -15.13
CA ALA A 273 2.78 -10.72 -15.04
C ALA A 273 1.48 -11.08 -14.31
N CYS A 274 0.78 -12.13 -14.76
CA CYS A 274 -0.35 -12.66 -14.01
C CYS A 274 0.08 -13.16 -12.63
N GLU A 275 -0.85 -13.20 -11.67
CA GLU A 275 -0.66 -14.07 -10.52
C GLU A 275 -0.55 -15.52 -11.02
N ASP A 276 0.43 -16.23 -10.47
CA ASP A 276 0.92 -17.56 -10.83
C ASP A 276 1.96 -17.67 -11.95
N MET A 277 3.25 -17.57 -11.55
CA MET A 277 4.25 -18.64 -11.72
C MET A 277 5.57 -18.25 -11.02
N GLN A 278 5.51 -18.02 -9.71
CA GLN A 278 6.70 -18.11 -8.85
C GLN A 278 6.83 -19.57 -8.44
N ASP A 279 7.83 -20.28 -8.98
CA ASP A 279 8.23 -21.61 -8.49
C ASP A 279 8.68 -21.44 -7.03
N CYS A 280 7.80 -21.78 -6.08
CA CYS A 280 7.96 -21.55 -4.65
C CYS A 280 7.58 -22.82 -3.88
N GLY A 281 8.06 -22.95 -2.65
CA GLY A 281 7.73 -24.07 -1.76
C GLY A 281 8.37 -25.42 -2.12
N ALA A 282 9.14 -25.52 -3.19
CA ALA A 282 9.91 -26.72 -3.49
C ALA A 282 11.05 -26.90 -2.48
N VAL A 283 11.16 -28.10 -1.93
CA VAL A 283 12.21 -28.48 -0.97
C VAL A 283 12.84 -29.80 -1.41
N GLU A 284 14.16 -29.84 -1.42
CA GLU A 284 14.99 -30.98 -1.77
C GLU A 284 15.88 -31.36 -0.58
N GLU A 285 15.55 -32.46 0.07
CA GLU A 285 16.36 -32.99 1.17
C GLU A 285 17.62 -33.70 0.66
N GLY A 286 18.73 -33.51 1.36
CA GLY A 286 20.00 -34.16 1.02
C GLY A 286 20.70 -33.53 -0.18
N ILE A 287 20.34 -32.30 -0.55
CA ILE A 287 20.89 -31.57 -1.70
C ILE A 287 21.48 -30.24 -1.23
N ASP A 288 22.68 -29.92 -1.72
CA ASP A 288 23.34 -28.62 -1.62
C ASP A 288 23.31 -27.92 -2.99
N TYR A 289 22.70 -26.73 -3.05
CA TYR A 289 22.86 -25.83 -4.20
C TYR A 289 24.19 -25.08 -4.07
N ASN A 290 25.21 -25.48 -4.83
CA ASN A 290 26.54 -24.88 -4.69
C ASN A 290 26.69 -23.56 -5.47
N GLY A 291 27.26 -22.54 -4.83
CA GLY A 291 27.50 -21.21 -5.41
C GLY A 291 26.31 -20.26 -5.29
N GLY A 292 26.35 -19.15 -6.03
CA GLY A 292 25.21 -18.25 -6.19
C GLY A 292 24.82 -17.42 -4.95
N ASN A 293 25.58 -17.49 -3.85
CA ASN A 293 25.19 -16.84 -2.60
C ASN A 293 25.03 -15.32 -2.78
N LEU A 294 23.96 -14.76 -2.23
CA LEU A 294 23.73 -13.32 -2.14
C LEU A 294 24.73 -12.64 -1.19
N GLU A 295 25.14 -13.36 -0.15
CA GLU A 295 26.01 -12.88 0.92
C GLU A 295 27.26 -13.76 1.08
N THR A 296 28.28 -13.25 1.75
CA THR A 296 29.55 -13.98 1.98
C THR A 296 29.41 -15.12 2.99
N GLY A 297 28.40 -15.09 3.86
CA GLY A 297 28.15 -16.08 4.91
C GLY A 297 26.68 -16.46 5.05
N PRO A 298 26.37 -17.49 5.84
CA PRO A 298 24.99 -17.88 6.12
C PRO A 298 24.33 -16.97 7.14
N ARG A 299 23.00 -16.87 7.06
CA ARG A 299 22.15 -16.36 8.15
C ARG A 299 21.73 -17.52 9.05
N MET A 300 21.65 -17.31 10.36
CA MET A 300 21.35 -18.39 11.30
C MET A 300 19.84 -18.50 11.52
N VAL A 301 19.26 -19.69 11.30
CA VAL A 301 17.81 -19.96 11.47
C VAL A 301 17.58 -21.33 12.09
N GLY A 302 16.41 -21.55 12.68
CA GLY A 302 16.08 -22.78 13.41
C GLY A 302 15.88 -24.01 12.52
N ASN A 303 15.44 -23.82 11.27
CA ASN A 303 15.13 -24.91 10.35
C ASN A 303 15.08 -24.45 8.88
N SER A 304 14.88 -25.40 7.95
CA SER A 304 14.80 -25.12 6.51
C SER A 304 13.54 -24.34 6.10
N SER A 305 12.45 -24.40 6.86
CA SER A 305 11.24 -23.60 6.60
C SER A 305 11.51 -22.12 6.84
N GLU A 306 12.12 -21.79 7.98
CA GLU A 306 12.56 -20.42 8.28
C GLU A 306 13.57 -19.91 7.24
N CYS A 307 14.43 -20.78 6.70
CA CYS A 307 15.33 -20.43 5.62
C CYS A 307 14.58 -20.11 4.31
N ALA A 308 13.52 -20.86 4.00
CA ALA A 308 12.66 -20.62 2.85
C ALA A 308 11.90 -19.29 2.97
N GLU A 309 11.37 -18.98 4.16
CA GLU A 309 10.71 -17.70 4.48
C GLU A 309 11.70 -16.53 4.40
N LEU A 310 12.90 -16.70 4.96
CA LEU A 310 13.96 -15.71 4.86
C LEU A 310 14.36 -15.43 3.42
N CYS A 311 14.37 -16.46 2.56
CA CYS A 311 14.59 -16.28 1.13
C CYS A 311 13.43 -15.53 0.46
N ARG A 312 12.17 -15.85 0.78
CA ARG A 312 10.99 -15.11 0.29
C ARG A 312 11.09 -13.62 0.62
N ASP A 313 11.51 -13.29 1.83
CA ASP A 313 11.55 -11.91 2.34
C ASP A 313 12.84 -11.17 1.96
N THR A 314 13.80 -11.83 1.30
CA THR A 314 15.07 -11.22 0.90
C THR A 314 15.07 -10.86 -0.60
N PRO A 315 15.12 -9.57 -0.96
CA PRO A 315 15.16 -9.14 -2.35
C PRO A 315 16.29 -9.83 -3.15
N GLY A 316 15.95 -10.35 -4.32
CA GLY A 316 16.89 -11.06 -5.19
C GLY A 316 17.19 -12.51 -4.80
N CYS A 317 16.57 -13.05 -3.74
CA CYS A 317 16.68 -14.47 -3.42
C CYS A 317 15.77 -15.31 -4.31
N MET A 318 16.38 -16.28 -5.00
CA MET A 318 15.70 -17.19 -5.92
C MET A 318 15.74 -18.64 -5.45
N SER A 319 16.65 -18.99 -4.53
CA SER A 319 16.72 -20.30 -3.87
C SER A 319 17.53 -20.22 -2.57
N PHE A 320 17.49 -21.28 -1.77
CA PHE A 320 18.25 -21.38 -0.52
C PHE A 320 18.92 -22.75 -0.35
N THR A 321 19.97 -22.80 0.47
CA THR A 321 20.49 -24.04 1.09
C THR A 321 20.54 -23.85 2.61
N PHE A 322 19.89 -24.74 3.36
CA PHE A 322 19.96 -24.85 4.82
C PHE A 322 20.89 -26.00 5.24
N THR A 323 21.81 -25.76 6.17
CA THR A 323 22.68 -26.78 6.76
C THR A 323 22.17 -27.20 8.14
N LYS A 324 21.84 -28.49 8.32
CA LYS A 324 21.22 -29.00 9.55
C LYS A 324 22.16 -28.88 10.75
N ALA A 325 23.43 -29.28 10.62
CA ALA A 325 24.38 -29.28 11.73
C ALA A 325 24.76 -27.89 12.24
N ALA A 326 24.77 -26.89 11.37
CA ALA A 326 25.23 -25.54 11.68
C ALA A 326 24.11 -24.51 11.72
N SER A 327 22.85 -24.89 11.48
CA SER A 327 21.71 -23.96 11.41
C SER A 327 21.92 -22.80 10.42
N GLY A 328 22.70 -23.03 9.36
CA GLY A 328 23.11 -22.00 8.41
C GLY A 328 22.20 -21.96 7.19
N CYS A 329 21.63 -20.78 6.91
CA CYS A 329 20.81 -20.48 5.74
C CYS A 329 21.60 -19.65 4.71
N TYR A 330 21.90 -20.26 3.57
CA TYR A 330 22.59 -19.63 2.45
C TYR A 330 21.58 -19.21 1.39
N LEU A 331 21.33 -17.91 1.28
CA LEU A 331 20.42 -17.31 0.30
C LEU A 331 21.11 -17.12 -1.05
N LYS A 332 20.42 -17.41 -2.16
CA LYS A 332 21.04 -17.51 -3.48
C LYS A 332 20.30 -16.69 -4.52
N ARG A 333 21.06 -16.17 -5.49
CA ARG A 333 20.57 -15.31 -6.58
C ARG A 333 20.14 -16.07 -7.83
N ASP A 334 20.20 -17.40 -7.82
CA ASP A 334 19.85 -18.28 -8.93
C ASP A 334 18.82 -19.33 -8.50
N LYS A 335 17.93 -19.75 -9.40
CA LYS A 335 16.85 -20.71 -9.08
C LYS A 335 17.37 -22.11 -8.75
N GLN A 336 18.46 -22.53 -9.39
CA GLN A 336 19.10 -23.83 -9.20
C GLN A 336 20.62 -23.66 -9.36
N GLY A 337 21.34 -23.71 -8.24
CA GLY A 337 22.81 -23.81 -8.26
C GLY A 337 23.27 -25.19 -8.75
N ARG A 338 24.60 -25.42 -8.80
CA ARG A 338 25.14 -26.76 -9.09
C ARG A 338 24.77 -27.72 -7.96
N LYS A 339 23.79 -28.61 -8.20
CA LYS A 339 23.27 -29.54 -7.20
C LYS A 339 24.31 -30.60 -6.84
N LYS A 340 24.58 -30.77 -5.54
CA LYS A 340 25.43 -31.83 -5.00
C LYS A 340 24.69 -32.60 -3.91
N LYS A 341 24.80 -33.94 -3.93
CA LYS A 341 24.28 -34.77 -2.84
C LYS A 341 25.07 -34.48 -1.55
N ASN A 342 24.36 -34.07 -0.51
CA ASN A 342 24.88 -33.86 0.83
C ASN A 342 23.75 -34.04 1.85
N GLY A 343 23.81 -35.11 2.66
CA GLY A 343 22.77 -35.44 3.63
C GLY A 343 22.55 -34.42 4.75
N ASP A 344 23.51 -33.51 4.96
CA ASP A 344 23.41 -32.41 5.93
C ASP A 344 22.65 -31.19 5.39
N CYS A 345 22.37 -31.15 4.09
CA CYS A 345 21.75 -29.99 3.45
C CYS A 345 20.27 -30.23 3.10
N ILE A 346 19.48 -29.16 3.18
CA ILE A 346 18.14 -29.05 2.60
C ILE A 346 18.16 -27.82 1.71
N SER A 347 17.91 -27.98 0.41
CA SER A 347 17.82 -26.86 -0.53
C SER A 347 16.40 -26.64 -1.01
N GLY A 348 16.09 -25.48 -1.56
CA GLY A 348 14.73 -25.23 -2.05
C GLY A 348 14.55 -23.87 -2.71
N THR A 349 13.36 -23.65 -3.24
CA THR A 349 12.88 -22.34 -3.69
C THR A 349 12.36 -21.53 -2.49
N PRO A 350 12.21 -20.20 -2.58
CA PRO A 350 11.56 -19.40 -1.54
C PRO A 350 10.25 -20.04 -1.05
N ALA A 351 9.92 -19.82 0.22
CA ALA A 351 8.58 -20.17 0.70
C ALA A 351 7.55 -19.50 -0.20
N CYS A 352 6.49 -20.21 -0.53
CA CYS A 352 5.35 -19.56 -1.15
C CYS A 352 4.86 -18.44 -0.24
N ALA A 353 4.23 -17.42 -0.85
CA ALA A 353 3.42 -16.51 -0.06
C ALA A 353 2.51 -17.39 0.82
N PRO A 354 2.48 -17.15 2.14
CA PRO A 354 1.74 -18.02 3.04
C PRO A 354 0.30 -18.07 2.56
N GLY A 355 -0.12 -19.24 2.07
CA GLY A 355 -1.54 -19.52 1.81
C GLY A 355 -2.25 -19.31 3.14
N GLY A 356 -3.27 -18.46 3.14
CA GLY A 356 -3.92 -17.89 4.32
C GLY A 356 -4.17 -18.91 5.43
N GLY A 357 -3.21 -19.04 6.34
CA GLY A 357 -3.44 -19.52 7.68
C GLY A 357 -4.09 -18.38 8.44
N SER A 358 -5.30 -18.62 8.93
CA SER A 358 -6.16 -17.68 9.64
C SER A 358 -5.40 -16.86 10.70
N ILE A 359 -4.88 -15.70 10.31
CA ILE A 359 -4.61 -14.58 11.21
C ILE A 359 -5.98 -14.05 11.63
N MET A 360 -6.25 -14.02 12.93
CA MET A 360 -7.41 -13.29 13.46
C MET A 360 -7.41 -11.90 12.82
N ALA A 361 -8.43 -11.55 12.03
CA ALA A 361 -8.59 -10.23 11.45
C ALA A 361 -8.44 -9.20 12.58
N SER A 362 -7.37 -8.42 12.53
CA SER A 362 -7.25 -7.27 13.42
C SER A 362 -8.12 -6.17 12.85
N THR A 363 -8.62 -5.26 13.67
CA THR A 363 -9.41 -4.13 13.18
C THR A 363 -8.81 -2.83 13.68
N THR A 364 -8.96 -1.76 12.91
CA THR A 364 -8.76 -0.40 13.42
C THR A 364 -10.03 0.41 13.30
N THR A 365 -10.27 1.31 14.25
CA THR A 365 -11.42 2.19 14.25
C THR A 365 -10.99 3.64 14.00
N VAL A 366 -11.59 4.27 12.99
CA VAL A 366 -11.30 5.64 12.54
C VAL A 366 -12.48 6.52 12.88
N LEU A 367 -12.22 7.71 13.41
CA LEU A 367 -13.20 8.76 13.62
C LEU A 367 -12.82 10.00 12.81
N ASN A 368 -13.78 10.55 12.06
CA ASN A 368 -13.69 11.83 11.39
C ASN A 368 -14.69 12.82 11.99
N GLY A 369 -14.27 14.07 12.20
CA GLY A 369 -15.23 15.14 12.47
C GLY A 369 -14.68 16.54 12.68
N THR A 370 -15.52 17.52 12.39
CA THR A 370 -15.26 18.95 12.61
C THR A 370 -15.45 19.35 14.06
N VAL A 371 -14.58 20.21 14.62
CA VAL A 371 -14.61 20.49 16.08
C VAL A 371 -15.75 21.42 16.51
N GLY A 372 -16.17 22.38 15.68
CA GLY A 372 -17.38 23.22 15.88
C GLY A 372 -17.38 24.09 17.13
#